data_AF-A0A553JU76-F1
#
_entry.id   AF-A0A553JU76-F1
#
_cell.length_a   1.000
_cell.length_b   1.000
_cell.length_c   1.000
_cell.angle_alpha   90.00
_cell.angle_beta   90.00
_cell.angle_gamma   90.00
#
_symmetry.space_group_name_H-M   'P 1'
#
loop_
_entity.id
_entity.type
_entity.pdbx_description
1 polymer ?
#
loop_
_entity_poly.entity_id
_entity_poly.type
_entity_poly.pdbx_seq_one_letter_code
_entity_poly.pdbx_strand_id
1 'polypeptide(L)'
;MHRETGFTLVELVTTIILIGILSVVVLPRMLTSSSYSAFTLRDEFISELRKAQIFAMNTQGKCYRVAVDTQGYQFKRFSDLACTVDMDPTESKRNFEGNSNLALVSNSNTSFNVDFISNNNGIPSLGCSGACINVTADDTLVISIESQGYIHGR
;
A
#
# COMPACT_ATOMS: atom_id res chain seq x y z
N MET A 1 -62.61 -0.34 -1.34
CA MET A 1 -62.19 -0.27 0.08
C MET A 1 -60.68 -0.35 0.12
N HIS A 2 -59.99 0.79 0.27
CA HIS A 2 -58.55 0.84 0.52
C HIS A 2 -58.38 0.93 2.04
N ARG A 3 -57.82 -0.12 2.64
CA ARG A 3 -57.58 -0.20 4.07
C ARG A 3 -56.18 0.39 4.29
N GLU A 4 -56.14 1.68 4.64
CA GLU A 4 -54.91 2.35 5.09
C GLU A 4 -54.42 1.62 6.35
N THR A 5 -53.39 0.77 6.21
CA THR A 5 -52.72 0.12 7.33
C THR A 5 -51.77 1.13 7.97
N GLY A 6 -52.30 1.98 8.84
CA GLY A 6 -51.51 2.90 9.65
C GLY A 6 -50.68 2.15 10.70
N PHE A 7 -49.42 2.55 10.84
CA PHE A 7 -48.52 2.09 11.89
C PHE A 7 -49.04 2.53 13.27
N THR A 8 -48.97 1.68 14.29
CA THR A 8 -49.35 2.09 15.65
C THR A 8 -48.25 2.94 16.28
N LEU A 9 -48.61 3.84 17.22
CA LEU A 9 -47.62 4.66 17.94
C LEU A 9 -46.56 3.80 18.64
N VAL A 10 -46.98 2.68 19.23
CA VAL A 10 -46.08 1.74 19.91
C VAL A 10 -45.09 1.12 18.93
N GLU A 11 -45.54 0.74 17.74
CA GLU A 11 -44.71 0.16 16.68
C GLU A 11 -43.67 1.16 16.15
N LEU A 12 -44.05 2.43 16.04
CA LEU A 12 -43.13 3.51 15.67
C LEU A 12 -42.04 3.71 16.75
N VAL A 13 -42.43 3.72 18.03
CA VAL A 13 -41.47 3.95 19.13
C VAL A 13 -40.49 2.78 19.23
N THR A 14 -40.96 1.53 19.14
CA THR A 14 -40.09 0.36 19.22
C THR A 14 -39.14 0.25 18.03
N THR A 15 -39.57 0.61 16.81
CA THR A 15 -38.71 0.64 15.62
C THR A 15 -37.60 1.69 15.73
N ILE A 16 -37.89 2.88 16.24
CA ILE A 16 -36.86 3.93 16.46
C ILE A 16 -35.84 3.46 17.52
N ILE A 17 -36.29 2.82 18.61
CA ILE A 17 -35.40 2.26 19.64
C ILE A 17 -34.50 1.17 19.04
N LEU A 18 -35.06 0.26 18.25
CA LEU A 18 -34.30 -0.81 17.59
C LEU A 18 -33.26 -0.26 16.62
N ILE A 19 -33.63 0.71 15.77
CA ILE A 19 -32.69 1.38 14.87
C ILE A 19 -31.60 2.10 15.66
N GLY A 20 -31.94 2.74 16.79
CA GLY A 20 -30.97 3.38 17.67
C GLY A 20 -29.92 2.41 18.21
N ILE A 21 -30.35 1.25 18.72
CA ILE A 21 -29.43 0.22 19.24
C ILE A 21 -28.53 -0.33 18.13
N LEU A 22 -29.12 -0.64 16.96
CA LEU A 22 -28.36 -1.16 15.82
C LEU A 22 -27.35 -0.13 15.29
N SER A 23 -27.72 1.15 15.26
CA SER A 23 -26.86 2.23 14.75
C SER A 23 -25.56 2.35 15.53
N VAL A 24 -25.59 2.19 16.86
CA VAL A 24 -24.40 2.29 17.71
C VAL A 24 -23.38 1.18 17.40
N VAL A 25 -23.83 0.01 16.93
CA VAL A 25 -22.96 -1.12 16.60
C VAL A 25 -22.53 -1.11 15.13
N VAL A 26 -23.46 -0.79 14.23
CA VAL A 26 -23.25 -0.88 12.79
C VAL A 26 -22.48 0.33 12.24
N LEU A 27 -22.81 1.56 12.66
CA LEU A 27 -22.19 2.77 12.12
C LEU A 27 -20.65 2.80 12.30
N PRO A 28 -20.08 2.53 13.49
CA PRO A 28 -18.63 2.55 13.66
C PRO A 28 -17.93 1.51 12.79
N ARG A 29 -18.53 0.32 12.60
CA ARG A 29 -17.98 -0.75 11.75
C ARG A 29 -18.03 -0.41 10.28
N MET A 30 -19.11 0.21 9.80
CA MET A 30 -19.20 0.66 8.41
C MET A 30 -18.17 1.75 8.09
N LEU A 31 -17.83 2.61 9.05
CA LEU A 31 -16.79 3.63 8.89
C LEU A 31 -15.37 3.06 8.93
N THR A 32 -15.15 1.89 9.54
CA THR A 32 -13.81 1.29 9.70
C THR A 32 -13.51 0.14 8.73
N SER A 33 -14.51 -0.48 8.11
CA SER A 33 -14.34 -1.70 7.30
C SER A 33 -13.59 -1.51 5.96
N SER A 34 -13.28 -0.28 5.55
CA SER A 34 -12.69 0.01 4.23
C SER A 34 -11.43 0.88 4.26
N SER A 35 -11.04 1.44 5.41
CA SER A 35 -9.85 2.28 5.50
C SER A 35 -8.64 1.45 5.89
N TYR A 36 -8.06 0.75 4.90
CA TYR A 36 -6.65 0.37 5.02
C TYR A 36 -5.84 1.67 5.11
N SER A 37 -5.10 1.85 6.21
CA SER A 37 -4.51 3.16 6.47
C SER A 37 -3.32 3.42 5.54
N ALA A 38 -3.28 4.62 4.95
CA ALA A 38 -2.19 5.07 4.10
C ALA A 38 -0.86 5.05 4.88
N PHE A 39 -0.91 5.33 6.19
CA PHE A 39 0.25 5.26 7.08
C PHE A 39 0.81 3.84 7.20
N THR A 40 -0.06 2.84 7.42
CA THR A 40 0.36 1.43 7.47
C THR A 40 0.98 1.00 6.15
N LEU A 41 0.33 1.28 5.02
CA LEU A 41 0.85 0.95 3.70
C LEU A 41 2.22 1.60 3.45
N ARG A 42 2.33 2.88 3.78
CA ARG A 42 3.56 3.66 3.60
C ARG A 42 4.70 3.07 4.41
N ASP A 43 4.49 2.84 5.70
CA ASP A 43 5.53 2.36 6.60
C ASP A 43 5.94 0.93 6.25
N GLU A 44 4.98 0.09 5.86
CA GLU A 44 5.23 -1.26 5.37
C GLU A 44 6.07 -1.24 4.09
N PHE A 45 5.69 -0.43 3.11
CA PHE A 45 6.40 -0.33 1.85
C PHE A 45 7.81 0.27 2.03
N ILE A 46 7.98 1.27 2.90
CA ILE A 46 9.31 1.80 3.29
C ILE A 46 10.18 0.69 3.88
N SER A 47 9.61 -0.15 4.75
CA SER A 47 10.35 -1.28 5.34
C SER A 47 10.80 -2.27 4.27
N GLU A 48 9.95 -2.57 3.29
CA GLU A 48 10.31 -3.48 2.18
C GLU A 48 11.41 -2.89 1.29
N LEU A 49 11.34 -1.60 0.97
CA LEU A 49 12.39 -0.91 0.22
C LEU A 49 13.73 -0.92 0.97
N ARG A 50 13.73 -0.62 2.27
CA ARG A 50 14.94 -0.64 3.11
C ARG A 50 15.52 -2.04 3.23
N LYS A 51 14.68 -3.07 3.32
CA LYS A 51 15.11 -4.47 3.28
C LYS A 51 15.82 -4.79 1.96
N ALA A 52 15.26 -4.38 0.82
CA ALA A 52 15.90 -4.56 -0.49
C ALA A 52 17.25 -3.83 -0.59
N GLN A 53 17.32 -2.61 -0.09
CA GLN A 53 18.55 -1.82 0.02
C GLN A 53 19.62 -2.55 0.84
N ILE A 54 19.27 -3.01 2.05
CA ILE A 54 20.20 -3.73 2.93
C ILE A 54 20.69 -5.02 2.25
N PHE A 55 19.81 -5.76 1.58
CA PHE A 55 20.23 -6.96 0.85
C PHE A 55 21.22 -6.66 -0.29
N ALA A 56 20.97 -5.60 -1.06
CA ALA A 56 21.88 -5.15 -2.11
C ALA A 56 23.25 -4.75 -1.55
N MET A 57 23.30 -4.10 -0.40
CA MET A 57 24.55 -3.71 0.26
C MET A 57 25.32 -4.90 0.84
N ASN A 58 24.63 -5.95 1.29
CA ASN A 58 25.26 -7.11 1.91
C ASN A 58 25.73 -8.17 0.90
N THR A 59 25.16 -8.20 -0.31
CA THR A 59 25.48 -9.24 -1.29
C THR A 59 25.93 -8.66 -2.62
N GLN A 60 27.21 -8.84 -2.95
CA GLN A 60 27.79 -8.37 -4.21
C GLN A 60 27.33 -9.21 -5.42
N GLY A 61 27.30 -8.59 -6.59
CA GLY A 61 27.01 -9.24 -7.87
C GLY A 61 25.53 -9.55 -8.11
N LYS A 62 24.63 -9.14 -7.20
CA LYS A 62 23.19 -9.40 -7.28
C LYS A 62 22.37 -8.11 -7.42
N CYS A 63 21.14 -8.28 -7.86
CA CYS A 63 20.11 -7.26 -7.88
C CYS A 63 18.89 -7.69 -7.05
N TYR A 64 18.26 -6.71 -6.40
CA TYR A 64 17.03 -6.88 -5.64
C TYR A 64 16.01 -5.88 -6.16
N ARG A 65 14.79 -6.34 -6.46
CA ARG A 65 13.73 -5.52 -7.05
C ARG A 65 12.50 -5.58 -6.18
N VAL A 66 11.91 -4.43 -5.90
CA VAL A 66 10.54 -4.35 -5.43
C VAL A 66 9.67 -4.03 -6.64
N ALA A 67 8.97 -5.04 -7.14
CA ALA A 67 8.06 -4.92 -8.28
C ALA A 67 6.68 -4.52 -7.76
N VAL A 68 6.16 -3.40 -8.23
CA VAL A 68 4.84 -2.88 -7.88
C VAL A 68 3.94 -3.00 -9.10
N ASP A 69 2.71 -3.46 -8.88
CA ASP A 69 1.65 -3.47 -9.89
C ASP A 69 0.33 -3.01 -9.27
N THR A 70 -0.73 -2.94 -10.08
CA THR A 70 -2.06 -2.46 -9.66
C THR A 70 -2.71 -3.24 -8.51
N GLN A 71 -2.26 -4.46 -8.25
CA GLN A 71 -2.84 -5.35 -7.25
C GLN A 71 -1.96 -5.48 -6.00
N GLY A 72 -0.70 -5.03 -6.03
CA GLY A 72 0.20 -5.19 -4.90
C GLY A 72 1.66 -4.98 -5.25
N TYR A 73 2.54 -5.41 -4.35
CA TYR A 73 3.99 -5.39 -4.57
C TYR A 73 4.63 -6.73 -4.17
N GLN A 74 5.80 -7.00 -4.75
CA GLN A 74 6.55 -8.23 -4.52
C GLN A 74 8.04 -7.94 -4.49
N PHE A 75 8.72 -8.58 -3.55
CA PHE A 75 10.18 -8.57 -3.51
C PHE A 75 10.76 -9.73 -4.32
N LYS A 76 11.60 -9.38 -5.29
CA LYS A 76 12.27 -10.28 -6.21
C LYS A 76 13.78 -10.20 -6.07
N ARG A 77 14.45 -11.33 -6.29
CA ARG A 77 15.89 -11.49 -6.17
C ARG A 77 16.43 -11.94 -7.52
N PHE A 78 17.57 -11.40 -7.91
CA PHE A 78 18.20 -11.70 -9.18
C PHE A 78 19.65 -12.14 -8.98
N SER A 79 20.12 -13.03 -9.85
CA SER A 79 21.50 -13.54 -9.82
C SER A 79 22.50 -12.63 -10.53
N ASP A 80 22.00 -11.64 -11.27
CA ASP A 80 22.76 -10.71 -12.09
C ASP A 80 22.53 -9.25 -11.65
N LEU A 81 23.43 -8.37 -12.10
CA LEU A 81 23.32 -6.93 -11.84
C LEU A 81 22.27 -6.22 -12.70
N ALA A 82 21.82 -6.84 -13.80
CA ALA A 82 20.81 -6.27 -14.69
C ALA A 82 19.37 -6.63 -14.30
N CYS A 83 19.19 -7.41 -13.22
CA CYS A 83 17.89 -7.83 -12.71
C CYS A 83 17.06 -8.58 -13.78
N THR A 84 17.70 -9.55 -14.46
CA THR A 84 17.11 -10.30 -15.58
C THR A 84 16.92 -11.79 -15.29
N VAL A 85 17.78 -12.38 -14.44
CA VAL A 85 17.73 -13.80 -14.11
C VAL A 85 17.20 -13.97 -12.68
N ASP A 86 15.89 -14.23 -12.57
CA ASP A 86 15.20 -14.45 -11.30
C ASP A 86 15.83 -15.60 -10.50
N MET A 87 15.97 -15.40 -9.19
CA MET A 87 16.43 -16.38 -8.22
C MET A 87 15.26 -16.80 -7.33
N ASP A 88 14.90 -18.07 -7.35
CA ASP A 88 13.89 -18.63 -6.45
C ASP A 88 14.51 -19.00 -5.07
N PRO A 89 13.76 -18.88 -3.96
CA PRO A 89 12.37 -18.44 -3.88
C PRO A 89 12.23 -16.90 -3.91
N THR A 90 11.33 -16.43 -4.77
CA THR A 90 10.78 -15.07 -4.70
C THR A 90 9.78 -14.97 -3.54
N GLU A 91 9.74 -13.83 -2.83
CA GLU A 91 8.76 -13.66 -1.75
C GLU A 91 7.33 -13.66 -2.32
N SER A 92 6.35 -14.11 -1.53
CA SER A 92 4.94 -14.02 -1.93
C SER A 92 4.54 -12.58 -2.20
N LYS A 93 3.75 -12.36 -3.26
CA LYS A 93 3.18 -11.05 -3.56
C LYS A 93 2.29 -10.58 -2.40
N ARG A 94 2.51 -9.36 -1.94
CA ARG A 94 1.65 -8.67 -0.98
C ARG A 94 0.60 -7.89 -1.76
N ASN A 95 -0.64 -8.33 -1.65
CA ASN A 95 -1.75 -7.67 -2.32
C ASN A 95 -2.15 -6.42 -1.55
N PHE A 96 -2.56 -5.39 -2.28
CA PHE A 96 -3.19 -4.22 -1.71
C PHE A 96 -4.57 -4.58 -1.15
N GLU A 97 -4.91 -4.00 0.00
CA GLU A 97 -6.22 -4.14 0.62
C GLU A 97 -7.07 -2.89 0.33
N GLY A 98 -8.36 -3.09 0.07
CA GLY A 98 -9.29 -2.01 -0.24
C GLY A 98 -8.95 -1.27 -1.54
N ASN A 99 -9.12 0.06 -1.54
CA ASN A 99 -8.86 0.93 -2.69
C ASN A 99 -7.41 1.47 -2.71
N SER A 100 -6.48 0.79 -2.06
CA SER A 100 -5.11 1.27 -1.93
C SER A 100 -4.28 1.06 -3.20
N ASN A 101 -3.39 2.02 -3.49
CA ASN A 101 -2.48 1.96 -4.62
C ASN A 101 -1.15 2.67 -4.31
N LEU A 102 -0.12 2.28 -5.06
CA LEU A 102 1.18 2.96 -5.12
C LEU A 102 1.35 3.50 -6.53
N ALA A 103 1.74 4.77 -6.66
CA ALA A 103 1.98 5.41 -7.94
C ALA A 103 3.25 6.25 -7.91
N LEU A 104 4.01 6.25 -9.01
CA LEU A 104 5.15 7.15 -9.17
C LEU A 104 4.69 8.62 -9.26
N VAL A 105 5.36 9.51 -8.55
CA VAL A 105 5.07 10.96 -8.60
C VAL A 105 5.37 11.54 -9.98
N SER A 106 6.38 11.02 -10.68
CA SER A 106 6.85 11.56 -11.96
C SER A 106 5.89 11.37 -13.13
N ASN A 107 5.12 10.29 -13.13
CA ASN A 107 4.29 9.89 -14.28
C ASN A 107 2.96 9.22 -13.90
N SER A 108 2.62 9.20 -12.61
CA SER A 108 1.40 8.56 -12.07
C SER A 108 1.26 7.07 -12.43
N ASN A 109 2.37 6.41 -12.80
CA ASN A 109 2.33 5.00 -13.16
C ASN A 109 2.20 4.14 -11.90
N THR A 110 1.22 3.23 -11.90
CA THR A 110 0.91 2.29 -10.83
C THR A 110 1.57 0.92 -11.02
N SER A 111 2.41 0.78 -12.05
CA SER A 111 3.19 -0.42 -12.33
C SER A 111 4.64 -0.04 -12.60
N PHE A 112 5.51 -0.28 -11.62
CA PHE A 112 6.91 0.13 -11.68
C PHE A 112 7.80 -0.78 -10.86
N ASN A 113 9.09 -0.76 -11.18
CA ASN A 113 10.10 -1.52 -10.47
C ASN A 113 11.02 -0.57 -9.73
N VAL A 114 11.35 -0.89 -8.47
CA VAL A 114 12.41 -0.22 -7.72
C VAL A 114 13.57 -1.19 -7.58
N ASP A 115 14.66 -0.91 -8.30
CA ASP A 115 15.81 -1.80 -8.35
C ASP A 115 16.93 -1.31 -7.45
N PHE A 116 17.46 -2.22 -6.65
CA PHE A 116 18.63 -2.03 -5.80
C PHE A 116 19.74 -2.95 -6.32
N ILE A 117 20.72 -2.33 -6.96
CA ILE A 117 21.86 -3.03 -7.53
C ILE A 117 23.02 -2.96 -6.53
N SER A 118 23.68 -4.09 -6.28
CA SER A 118 24.74 -4.19 -5.26
C SER A 118 25.97 -3.30 -5.53
N ASN A 119 26.23 -2.90 -6.76
CA ASN A 119 27.32 -1.98 -7.12
C ASN A 119 26.96 -0.49 -6.98
N ASN A 120 25.71 -0.17 -6.62
CA ASN A 120 25.21 1.20 -6.56
C ASN A 120 25.08 1.71 -5.12
N ASN A 121 25.86 1.16 -4.18
CA ASN A 121 25.92 1.57 -2.77
C ASN A 121 24.53 1.62 -2.07
N GLY A 122 23.57 0.80 -2.51
CA GLY A 122 22.21 0.79 -1.97
C GLY A 122 21.32 1.95 -2.43
N ILE A 123 21.73 2.74 -3.41
CA ILE A 123 20.89 3.77 -4.03
C ILE A 123 19.93 3.09 -5.01
N PRO A 124 18.61 3.31 -4.90
CA PRO A 124 17.64 2.75 -5.84
C PRO A 124 17.81 3.36 -7.25
N SER A 125 17.49 2.58 -8.28
CA SER A 125 17.49 3.04 -9.69
C SER A 125 16.40 4.08 -10.00
N LEU A 126 15.49 4.30 -9.06
CA LEU A 126 14.46 5.34 -9.12
C LEU A 126 15.16 6.71 -9.03
N GLY A 127 15.39 7.34 -10.17
CA GLY A 127 16.09 8.64 -10.29
C GLY A 127 15.29 9.84 -9.79
N CYS A 128 14.71 9.76 -8.60
CA CYS A 128 14.05 10.88 -7.94
C CYS A 128 14.85 11.35 -6.72
N SER A 129 14.65 12.63 -6.39
CA SER A 129 15.38 13.36 -5.34
C SER A 129 14.35 14.15 -4.53
N GLY A 130 13.75 13.51 -3.53
CA GLY A 130 12.60 13.98 -2.78
C GLY A 130 11.37 13.11 -3.03
N ALA A 131 10.20 13.71 -3.21
CA ALA A 131 8.94 12.99 -3.44
C ALA A 131 9.03 12.02 -4.64
N CYS A 132 8.95 10.72 -4.37
CA CYS A 132 9.11 9.66 -5.37
C CYS A 132 7.83 8.89 -5.62
N ILE A 133 7.13 8.46 -4.57
CA ILE A 133 6.02 7.52 -4.65
C ILE A 133 4.85 8.06 -3.83
N ASN A 134 3.68 8.19 -4.47
CA ASN A 134 2.41 8.45 -3.81
C ASN A 134 1.82 7.14 -3.31
N VAL A 135 1.40 7.17 -2.05
CA VAL A 135 0.71 6.08 -1.36
C VAL A 135 -0.73 6.54 -1.15
N THR A 136 -1.66 5.98 -1.92
CA THR A 136 -3.07 6.35 -1.85
C THR A 136 -3.83 5.24 -1.15
N ALA A 137 -4.55 5.54 -0.07
CA ALA A 137 -5.50 4.63 0.55
C ALA A 137 -6.70 5.43 1.12
N ASP A 138 -6.85 5.52 2.44
CA ASP A 138 -7.80 6.42 3.10
C ASP A 138 -7.37 7.90 3.04
N ASP A 139 -6.07 8.15 2.96
CA ASP A 139 -5.43 9.42 2.65
C ASP A 139 -4.36 9.24 1.56
N THR A 140 -3.79 10.33 1.05
CA THR A 140 -2.65 10.29 0.11
C THR A 140 -1.40 10.79 0.81
N LEU A 141 -0.45 9.88 1.03
CA LEU A 141 0.86 10.16 1.62
C LEU A 141 1.95 10.04 0.57
N VAL A 142 3.13 10.56 0.88
CA VAL A 142 4.27 10.57 -0.04
C VAL A 142 5.48 9.91 0.61
N ILE A 143 6.11 9.00 -0.13
CA ILE A 143 7.42 8.45 0.18
C ILE A 143 8.46 9.24 -0.59
N SER A 144 9.43 9.78 0.14
CA SER A 144 10.55 10.51 -0.41
C SER A 144 11.80 9.65 -0.41
N ILE A 145 12.53 9.69 -1.53
CA ILE A 145 13.85 9.07 -1.66
C ILE A 145 14.83 10.17 -2.05
N GLU A 146 15.82 10.40 -1.20
CA GLU A 146 16.87 11.40 -1.45
C GLU A 146 17.90 10.86 -2.45
N SER A 147 18.66 11.77 -3.08
CA SER A 147 19.71 11.41 -4.04
C SER A 147 20.78 10.45 -3.48
N GLN A 148 20.92 10.39 -2.15
CA GLN A 148 21.86 9.51 -1.44
C GLN A 148 21.25 8.14 -1.10
N GLY A 149 20.01 7.86 -1.52
CA GLY A 149 19.30 6.61 -1.23
C GLY A 149 18.65 6.56 0.15
N TYR A 150 18.47 7.70 0.84
CA TYR A 150 17.72 7.76 2.09
C TYR A 150 16.21 7.76 1.82
N ILE A 151 15.51 6.75 2.35
CA ILE A 151 14.08 6.52 2.13
C ILE A 151 13.32 6.90 3.40
N HIS A 152 12.37 7.84 3.29
CA HIS A 152 11.55 8.31 4.42
C HIS A 152 10.13 8.68 4.00
N GLY A 153 9.20 8.63 4.96
CA GLY A 153 7.82 9.06 4.76
C GLY A 153 7.65 10.51 5.21
N ARG A 154 6.89 11.29 4.43
CA ARG A 154 6.41 12.62 4.83
C ARG A 154 4.94 12.56 5.21
#